data_AF-A0A2T4MZB5-F1
#
_entry.id   AF-A0A2T4MZB5-F1
#
_cell.length_a   1.000
_cell.length_b   1.000
_cell.length_c   1.000
_cell.angle_alpha   90.00
_cell.angle_beta   90.00
_cell.angle_gamma   90.00
#
_symmetry.space_group_name_H-M   'P 1'
#
loop_
_entity.id
_entity.type
_entity.pdbx_description
1 polymer ?
#
loop_
_entity_poly.entity_id
_entity_poly.type
_entity_poly.pdbx_seq_one_letter_code
_entity_poly.pdbx_strand_id
1 'polypeptide(L)'
;MSITLLDLTLKELGISQKELAKKIWVSPSAISRWRRSGIIPAESKDHLIDLIGVHPSDEHLACFFMGVQNAERWKNIVFFLIYKSMNNDWKNAIKQSDFSDTVMSPGRLLSKIVEAGSSSGLVFEPVMDSALANLADLLEYGEQGSDDEALNVIEGNCQARFIRKVIETMADHYFFYRMVITPYLTSCRFRFDDDGYASFSGCFEDLMFDASFYTVLCEYGFCGSYRLDSRIKAAGSIGKINSMLKELREYLDDRKIEVKLDFQKCFGYKPSKQLVEIAKKEFFPG
;
A
#
# COMPACT_ATOMS: atom_id res chain seq x y z
N MET A 1 -14.21 5.26 13.50
CA MET A 1 -13.98 4.97 14.93
C MET A 1 -13.44 3.55 14.97
N SER A 2 -12.19 3.33 15.37
CA SER A 2 -11.60 1.98 15.45
C SER A 2 -11.95 1.33 16.79
N ILE A 3 -12.08 0.00 16.82
CA ILE A 3 -12.23 -0.75 18.08
C ILE A 3 -10.86 -1.12 18.63
N THR A 4 -10.76 -1.37 19.94
CA THR A 4 -9.52 -1.86 20.53
C THR A 4 -9.32 -3.34 20.20
N LEU A 5 -8.08 -3.84 20.18
CA LEU A 5 -7.79 -5.27 20.02
C LEU A 5 -8.57 -6.12 21.02
N LEU A 6 -8.69 -5.66 22.27
CA LEU A 6 -9.42 -6.37 23.30
C LEU A 6 -10.92 -6.48 22.98
N ASP A 7 -11.54 -5.38 22.53
CA ASP A 7 -12.95 -5.38 22.14
C ASP A 7 -13.18 -6.25 20.91
N LEU A 8 -12.24 -6.23 19.96
CA LEU A 8 -12.23 -7.13 18.80
C LEU A 8 -12.17 -8.59 19.26
N THR A 9 -11.22 -8.97 20.12
CA THR A 9 -11.10 -10.35 20.60
C THR A 9 -12.35 -10.85 21.33
N LEU A 10 -12.96 -10.03 22.17
CA LEU A 10 -14.21 -10.39 22.86
C LEU A 10 -15.34 -10.62 21.86
N LYS A 11 -15.43 -9.78 20.83
CA LYS A 11 -16.44 -9.87 19.77
C LYS A 11 -16.25 -11.13 18.92
N GLU A 12 -15.05 -11.35 18.40
CA GLU A 12 -14.73 -12.49 17.50
C GLU A 12 -14.92 -13.83 18.18
N LEU A 13 -14.54 -13.94 19.47
CA LEU A 13 -14.70 -15.18 20.22
C LEU A 13 -16.12 -15.35 20.81
N GLY A 14 -16.93 -14.29 20.84
CA GLY A 14 -18.25 -14.31 21.48
C GLY A 14 -18.20 -14.63 22.98
N ILE A 15 -17.11 -14.27 23.67
CA ILE A 15 -16.88 -14.60 25.08
C ILE A 15 -16.91 -13.37 26.00
N SER A 16 -17.17 -13.61 27.28
CA SER A 16 -17.07 -12.58 28.32
C SER A 16 -15.61 -12.24 28.68
N GLN A 17 -15.41 -11.08 29.32
CA GLN A 17 -14.10 -10.68 29.84
C GLN A 17 -13.49 -11.70 30.82
N LYS A 18 -14.33 -12.37 31.62
CA LYS A 18 -13.89 -13.38 32.58
C LYS A 18 -13.37 -14.63 31.88
N GLU A 19 -14.03 -15.03 30.79
CA GLU A 19 -13.61 -16.17 29.97
C GLU A 19 -12.34 -15.84 29.18
N LEU A 20 -12.23 -14.64 28.64
CA LEU A 20 -11.01 -14.17 27.98
C LEU A 20 -9.82 -14.16 28.95
N ALA A 21 -10.00 -13.60 30.15
CA ALA A 21 -8.97 -13.59 31.19
C ALA A 21 -8.45 -15.00 31.50
N LYS A 22 -9.36 -15.99 31.56
CA LYS A 22 -9.00 -17.40 31.75
C LYS A 22 -8.22 -17.96 30.55
N LYS A 23 -8.59 -17.63 29.32
CA LYS A 23 -7.91 -18.11 28.09
C LYS A 23 -6.46 -17.63 27.98
N ILE A 24 -6.18 -16.39 28.39
CA ILE A 24 -4.82 -15.81 28.34
C ILE A 24 -4.10 -15.81 29.69
N TRP A 25 -4.62 -16.54 30.68
CA TRP A 25 -4.00 -16.75 32.00
C TRP A 25 -3.74 -15.45 32.80
N VAL A 26 -4.65 -14.47 32.71
CA VAL A 26 -4.58 -13.22 33.49
C VAL A 26 -5.79 -13.03 34.40
N SER A 27 -5.74 -12.05 35.31
CA SER A 27 -6.90 -11.70 36.13
C SER A 27 -7.94 -10.91 35.32
N PRO A 28 -9.25 -11.04 35.60
CA PRO A 28 -10.28 -10.17 34.99
C PRO A 28 -10.05 -8.68 35.24
N SER A 29 -9.37 -8.34 36.36
CA SER A 29 -8.97 -6.97 36.66
C SER A 29 -7.87 -6.45 35.73
N ALA A 30 -6.99 -7.31 35.20
CA ALA A 30 -6.01 -6.94 34.17
C ALA A 30 -6.71 -6.57 32.86
N ILE A 31 -7.66 -7.38 32.39
CA ILE A 31 -8.52 -7.08 31.23
C ILE A 31 -9.21 -5.71 31.38
N SER A 32 -9.82 -5.47 32.55
CA SER A 32 -10.50 -4.20 32.85
C SER A 32 -9.54 -3.01 32.92
N ARG A 33 -8.28 -3.24 33.29
CA ARG A 33 -7.23 -2.21 33.30
C ARG A 33 -6.83 -1.88 31.87
N TRP A 34 -6.50 -2.87 31.05
CA TRP A 34 -6.10 -2.69 29.66
C TRP A 34 -7.18 -2.01 28.83
N ARG A 35 -8.45 -2.37 29.03
CA ARG A 35 -9.58 -1.72 28.37
C ARG A 35 -9.67 -0.22 28.69
N ARG A 36 -9.38 0.16 29.94
CA ARG A 36 -9.43 1.56 30.39
C ARG A 36 -8.19 2.35 30.00
N SER A 37 -7.00 1.74 30.07
CA SER A 37 -5.75 2.42 29.75
C SER A 37 -5.45 2.43 28.25
N GLY A 38 -6.03 1.52 27.47
CA GLY A 38 -5.66 1.25 26.08
C GLY A 38 -4.29 0.59 25.91
N ILE A 39 -3.60 0.27 27.02
CA ILE A 39 -2.25 -0.29 27.01
C ILE A 39 -2.32 -1.77 27.37
N ILE A 40 -1.93 -2.63 26.41
CA ILE A 40 -1.80 -4.08 26.55
C ILE A 40 -0.30 -4.43 26.56
N PRO A 41 0.20 -5.21 27.54
CA PRO A 41 1.57 -5.71 27.50
C PRO A 41 1.85 -6.51 26.22
N ALA A 42 3.05 -6.40 25.66
CA ALA A 42 3.40 -7.04 24.38
C ALA A 42 3.09 -8.54 24.35
N GLU A 43 3.52 -9.30 25.36
CA GLU A 43 3.23 -10.74 25.46
C GLU A 43 1.72 -11.06 25.45
N SER A 44 0.92 -10.26 26.16
CA SER A 44 -0.53 -10.43 26.16
C SER A 44 -1.17 -10.03 24.83
N LYS A 45 -0.58 -9.06 24.14
CA LYS A 45 -1.00 -8.61 22.82
C LYS A 45 -0.80 -9.73 21.79
N ASP A 46 0.37 -10.37 21.80
CA ASP A 46 0.70 -11.49 20.92
C ASP A 46 -0.29 -12.65 21.13
N HIS A 47 -0.57 -13.02 22.39
CA HIS A 47 -1.58 -14.03 22.71
C HIS A 47 -2.99 -13.66 22.21
N LEU A 48 -3.38 -12.38 22.26
CA LEU A 48 -4.69 -11.95 21.76
C LEU A 48 -4.77 -12.04 20.23
N ILE A 49 -3.69 -11.68 19.53
CA ILE A 49 -3.56 -11.79 18.07
C ILE A 49 -3.65 -13.25 17.63
N ASP A 50 -2.88 -14.13 18.28
CA ASP A 50 -2.91 -15.57 18.03
C ASP A 50 -4.30 -16.17 18.26
N LEU A 51 -4.99 -15.73 19.32
CA LEU A 51 -6.33 -16.23 19.67
C LEU A 51 -7.39 -15.94 18.60
N ILE A 52 -7.28 -14.81 17.89
CA ILE A 52 -8.23 -14.41 16.84
C ILE A 52 -7.75 -14.78 15.44
N GLY A 53 -6.56 -15.39 15.32
CA GLY A 53 -6.00 -15.85 14.04
C GLY A 53 -5.65 -14.71 13.08
N VAL A 54 -5.27 -13.54 13.59
CA VAL A 54 -4.86 -12.40 12.76
C VAL A 54 -3.35 -12.42 12.59
N HIS A 55 -2.85 -12.12 11.39
CA HIS A 55 -1.42 -11.93 11.20
C HIS A 55 -0.95 -10.69 12.00
N PRO A 56 0.18 -10.71 12.74
CA PRO A 56 0.60 -9.60 13.59
C PRO A 56 0.70 -8.23 12.88
N SER A 57 1.02 -8.21 11.59
CA SER A 57 1.04 -6.97 10.79
C SER A 57 -0.34 -6.37 10.52
N ASP A 58 -1.39 -7.18 10.59
CA ASP A 58 -2.74 -6.85 10.13
C ASP A 58 -3.70 -6.55 11.30
N GLU A 59 -3.23 -6.66 12.54
CA GLU A 59 -3.99 -6.37 13.76
C GLU A 59 -4.71 -5.01 13.69
N HIS A 60 -3.98 -3.98 13.27
CA HIS A 60 -4.51 -2.62 13.18
C HIS A 60 -5.63 -2.52 12.12
N LEU A 61 -5.54 -3.28 11.02
CA LEU A 61 -6.61 -3.36 10.00
C LEU A 61 -7.83 -4.07 10.55
N ALA A 62 -7.65 -5.19 11.25
CA ALA A 62 -8.75 -5.91 11.88
C ALA A 62 -9.49 -5.03 12.91
N CYS A 63 -8.74 -4.23 13.68
CA CYS A 63 -9.29 -3.23 14.59
C CYS A 63 -9.99 -2.08 13.84
N PHE A 64 -9.43 -1.63 12.72
CA PHE A 64 -9.98 -0.56 11.90
C PHE A 64 -11.31 -0.96 11.25
N PHE A 65 -11.35 -2.12 10.60
CA PHE A 65 -12.53 -2.68 9.92
C PHE A 65 -13.46 -3.46 10.85
N MET A 66 -13.25 -3.33 12.18
CA MET A 66 -14.10 -3.89 13.22
C MET A 66 -14.35 -5.40 13.09
N GLY A 67 -13.40 -6.14 12.53
CA GLY A 67 -13.54 -7.58 12.32
C GLY A 67 -12.37 -8.17 11.53
N VAL A 68 -11.99 -9.39 11.89
CA VAL A 68 -10.92 -10.14 11.19
C VAL A 68 -11.33 -10.42 9.75
N GLN A 69 -12.53 -10.96 9.57
CA GLN A 69 -13.08 -11.28 8.25
C GLN A 69 -13.26 -10.03 7.37
N ASN A 70 -13.64 -8.89 7.96
CA ASN A 70 -13.77 -7.64 7.20
C ASN A 70 -12.42 -7.13 6.69
N ALA A 71 -11.37 -7.21 7.53
CA ALA A 71 -10.02 -6.85 7.08
C ALA A 71 -9.54 -7.77 5.96
N GLU A 72 -9.80 -9.08 6.07
CA GLU A 72 -9.43 -10.05 5.04
C GLU A 72 -10.17 -9.79 3.72
N ARG A 73 -11.48 -9.49 3.77
CA ARG A 73 -12.25 -9.09 2.59
C ARG A 73 -11.64 -7.89 1.88
N TRP A 74 -11.25 -6.85 2.62
CA TRP A 74 -10.58 -5.70 2.03
C TRP A 74 -9.22 -6.05 1.43
N LYS A 75 -8.45 -6.94 2.06
CA LYS A 75 -7.19 -7.45 1.51
C LYS A 75 -7.43 -8.22 0.21
N ASN A 76 -8.48 -9.03 0.11
CA ASN A 76 -8.84 -9.75 -1.11
C ASN A 76 -9.18 -8.77 -2.26
N ILE A 77 -9.92 -7.70 -1.97
CA ILE A 77 -10.20 -6.64 -2.94
C ILE A 77 -8.90 -5.95 -3.40
N VAL A 78 -8.01 -5.59 -2.47
CA VAL A 78 -6.72 -4.98 -2.81
C VAL A 78 -5.86 -5.92 -3.65
N PHE A 79 -5.81 -7.20 -3.28
CA PHE A 79 -5.07 -8.22 -4.03
C PHE A 79 -5.61 -8.37 -5.46
N PHE A 80 -6.94 -8.45 -5.63
CA PHE A 80 -7.58 -8.48 -6.94
C PHE A 80 -7.23 -7.23 -7.77
N LEU A 81 -7.29 -6.04 -7.16
CA LEU A 81 -6.97 -4.78 -7.84
C LEU A 81 -5.50 -4.69 -8.25
N ILE A 82 -4.58 -5.15 -7.41
CA ILE A 82 -3.16 -5.27 -7.75
C ILE A 82 -3.00 -6.22 -8.94
N TYR A 83 -3.60 -7.42 -8.87
CA TYR A 83 -3.56 -8.42 -9.93
C TYR A 83 -4.12 -7.88 -11.26
N LYS A 84 -5.27 -7.20 -11.26
CA LYS A 84 -5.83 -6.60 -12.48
C LYS A 84 -5.00 -5.45 -13.00
N SER A 85 -4.49 -4.63 -12.10
CA SER A 85 -3.53 -3.60 -12.43
C SER A 85 -2.19 -4.18 -12.90
N MET A 86 -2.00 -5.50 -12.98
CA MET A 86 -0.76 -6.16 -13.47
C MET A 86 -0.97 -7.16 -14.61
N ASN A 87 -2.20 -7.47 -15.02
CA ASN A 87 -2.44 -8.41 -16.13
C ASN A 87 -2.87 -7.73 -17.42
N ASN A 88 -2.88 -6.40 -17.48
CA ASN A 88 -3.01 -5.69 -18.76
C ASN A 88 -1.75 -5.93 -19.62
N ASP A 89 -1.91 -6.33 -20.88
CA ASP A 89 -0.95 -6.90 -21.86
C ASP A 89 0.56 -6.65 -21.72
N TRP A 90 0.99 -5.49 -21.25
CA TRP A 90 2.40 -5.11 -21.08
C TRP A 90 2.99 -5.44 -19.70
N LYS A 91 2.15 -5.82 -18.73
CA LYS A 91 2.48 -6.02 -17.32
C LYS A 91 2.85 -7.46 -16.93
N ASN A 92 2.79 -8.40 -17.89
CA ASN A 92 3.29 -9.78 -17.76
C ASN A 92 4.80 -9.90 -17.44
N ALA A 93 5.55 -8.79 -17.46
CA ALA A 93 6.95 -8.73 -17.04
C ALA A 93 7.15 -8.73 -15.51
N ILE A 94 6.10 -8.40 -14.75
CA ILE A 94 6.12 -8.35 -13.29
C ILE A 94 5.46 -9.63 -12.78
N LYS A 95 6.16 -10.41 -11.96
CA LYS A 95 5.61 -11.65 -11.44
C LYS A 95 4.81 -11.36 -10.17
N GLN A 96 3.76 -12.11 -9.94
CA GLN A 96 2.97 -12.05 -8.70
C GLN A 96 3.84 -12.28 -7.45
N SER A 97 4.93 -13.05 -7.58
CA SER A 97 5.95 -13.24 -6.53
C SER A 97 6.67 -11.95 -6.13
N ASP A 98 6.67 -10.92 -6.98
CA ASP A 98 7.30 -9.64 -6.67
C ASP A 98 6.46 -8.84 -5.63
N PHE A 99 5.27 -9.32 -5.28
CA PHE A 99 4.31 -8.67 -4.38
C PHE A 99 3.98 -9.50 -3.13
N SER A 100 4.29 -10.80 -3.12
CA SER A 100 3.95 -11.69 -2.00
C SER A 100 4.80 -11.45 -0.76
N ASP A 101 6.07 -11.04 -0.92
CA ASP A 101 7.01 -10.80 0.18
C ASP A 101 7.56 -9.36 0.24
N THR A 102 7.03 -8.44 -0.57
CA THR A 102 7.50 -7.06 -0.64
C THR A 102 6.59 -6.09 0.11
N VAL A 103 7.02 -4.83 0.19
CA VAL A 103 6.29 -3.70 0.81
C VAL A 103 4.90 -3.47 0.22
N MET A 104 4.61 -4.08 -0.94
CA MET A 104 3.33 -4.02 -1.63
C MET A 104 2.38 -5.19 -1.29
N SER A 105 2.62 -5.91 -0.18
CA SER A 105 1.64 -6.90 0.28
C SER A 105 0.25 -6.23 0.44
N PRO A 106 -0.85 -6.93 0.10
CA PRO A 106 -2.19 -6.33 0.12
C PRO A 106 -2.54 -5.68 1.48
N GLY A 107 -2.17 -6.32 2.58
CA GLY A 107 -2.37 -5.78 3.93
C GLY A 107 -1.57 -4.50 4.18
N ARG A 108 -0.28 -4.47 3.81
CA ARG A 108 0.55 -3.28 4.00
C ARG A 108 0.12 -2.11 3.11
N LEU A 109 -0.28 -2.39 1.87
CA LEU A 109 -0.80 -1.35 0.98
C LEU A 109 -2.12 -0.79 1.49
N LEU A 110 -3.06 -1.66 1.87
CA LEU A 110 -4.34 -1.26 2.46
C LEU A 110 -4.14 -0.39 3.71
N SER A 111 -3.25 -0.81 4.61
CA SER A 111 -2.84 -0.06 5.79
C SER A 111 -2.41 1.36 5.44
N LYS A 112 -1.46 1.50 4.50
CA LYS A 112 -0.99 2.81 4.03
C LYS A 112 -2.12 3.67 3.45
N ILE A 113 -2.98 3.09 2.62
CA ILE A 113 -4.12 3.81 2.02
C ILE A 113 -5.07 4.32 3.10
N VAL A 114 -5.43 3.47 4.05
CA VAL A 114 -6.34 3.82 5.14
C VAL A 114 -5.74 4.89 6.06
N GLU A 115 -4.47 4.76 6.43
CA GLU A 115 -3.78 5.74 7.27
C GLU A 115 -3.64 7.09 6.58
N ALA A 116 -3.21 7.11 5.32
CA ALA A 116 -3.03 8.33 4.55
C ALA A 116 -4.39 9.01 4.28
N GLY A 117 -5.42 8.23 3.96
CA GLY A 117 -6.77 8.75 3.74
C GLY A 117 -7.38 9.30 5.01
N SER A 118 -7.29 8.59 6.13
CA SER A 118 -7.76 9.08 7.43
C SER A 118 -7.06 10.38 7.83
N SER A 119 -5.74 10.48 7.59
CA SER A 119 -4.96 11.70 7.82
C SER A 119 -5.38 12.86 6.91
N SER A 120 -5.99 12.56 5.77
CA SER A 120 -6.47 13.54 4.77
C SER A 120 -7.93 13.93 4.97
N GLY A 121 -8.61 13.37 5.98
CA GLY A 121 -10.03 13.57 6.25
C GLY A 121 -10.96 12.65 5.46
N LEU A 122 -10.44 11.65 4.76
CA LEU A 122 -11.27 10.59 4.17
C LEU A 122 -11.84 9.71 5.27
N VAL A 123 -13.12 9.38 5.14
CA VAL A 123 -13.82 8.47 6.04
C VAL A 123 -13.94 7.12 5.35
N PHE A 124 -13.25 6.11 5.87
CA PHE A 124 -13.46 4.72 5.49
C PHE A 124 -14.54 4.10 6.38
N GLU A 125 -15.47 3.39 5.76
CA GLU A 125 -16.52 2.68 6.45
C GLU A 125 -15.91 1.38 6.96
N PRO A 126 -16.01 1.10 8.26
CA PRO A 126 -15.38 -0.08 8.83
C PRO A 126 -16.05 -1.38 8.36
N VAL A 127 -17.32 -1.30 7.97
CA VAL A 127 -18.10 -2.45 7.50
C VAL A 127 -18.33 -2.30 6.00
N MET A 128 -17.94 -3.34 5.28
CA MET A 128 -18.14 -3.45 3.84
C MET A 128 -19.63 -3.66 3.53
N ASP A 129 -20.15 -3.02 2.48
CA ASP A 129 -21.51 -3.28 2.01
C ASP A 129 -21.65 -4.71 1.48
N SER A 130 -22.89 -5.22 1.41
CA SER A 130 -23.12 -6.62 1.06
C SER A 130 -22.67 -6.99 -0.35
N ALA A 131 -22.73 -6.07 -1.31
CA ALA A 131 -22.31 -6.37 -2.68
C ALA A 131 -20.79 -6.54 -2.75
N LEU A 132 -20.05 -5.63 -2.12
CA LEU A 132 -18.60 -5.69 -2.05
C LEU A 132 -18.12 -6.86 -1.17
N ALA A 133 -18.83 -7.18 -0.09
CA ALA A 133 -18.53 -8.32 0.79
C ALA A 133 -18.69 -9.66 0.05
N ASN A 134 -19.78 -9.82 -0.71
CA ASN A 134 -19.98 -11.01 -1.53
C ASN A 134 -18.88 -11.16 -2.59
N LEU A 135 -18.49 -10.06 -3.25
CA LEU A 135 -17.36 -10.08 -4.18
C LEU A 135 -16.07 -10.51 -3.48
N ALA A 136 -15.77 -9.95 -2.32
CA ALA A 136 -14.55 -10.26 -1.58
C ALA A 136 -14.48 -11.73 -1.14
N ASP A 137 -15.62 -12.32 -0.75
CA ASP A 137 -15.73 -13.74 -0.40
C ASP A 137 -15.51 -14.63 -1.65
N LEU A 138 -16.08 -14.26 -2.80
CA LEU A 138 -15.88 -14.97 -4.07
C LEU A 138 -14.41 -14.95 -4.53
N LEU A 139 -13.72 -13.81 -4.35
CA LEU A 139 -12.31 -13.65 -4.67
C LEU A 139 -11.40 -14.55 -3.82
N GLU A 140 -11.77 -14.83 -2.57
CA GLU A 140 -11.02 -15.72 -1.67
C GLU A 140 -10.90 -17.14 -2.25
N TYR A 141 -11.98 -17.64 -2.86
CA TYR A 141 -12.05 -18.98 -3.44
C TYR A 141 -11.59 -19.04 -4.91
N GLY A 142 -11.18 -17.91 -5.49
CA GLY A 142 -10.87 -17.80 -6.91
C GLY A 142 -12.09 -17.95 -7.82
N GLU A 143 -13.30 -17.94 -7.26
CA GLU A 143 -14.58 -18.05 -7.96
C GLU A 143 -15.08 -16.65 -8.35
N GLN A 144 -14.36 -15.95 -9.22
CA GLN A 144 -14.87 -14.67 -9.72
C GLN A 144 -15.81 -14.91 -10.91
N GLY A 145 -16.86 -14.09 -11.00
CA GLY A 145 -17.62 -13.89 -12.24
C GLY A 145 -16.74 -13.25 -13.31
N SER A 146 -17.35 -12.52 -14.26
CA SER A 146 -16.54 -11.74 -15.20
C SER A 146 -15.74 -10.66 -14.45
N ASP A 147 -14.52 -10.38 -14.89
CA ASP A 147 -13.71 -9.26 -14.39
C ASP A 147 -14.48 -7.94 -14.44
N ASP A 148 -15.29 -7.75 -15.48
CA ASP A 148 -16.12 -6.56 -15.66
C ASP A 148 -17.20 -6.46 -14.58
N GLU A 149 -17.78 -7.58 -14.14
CA GLU A 149 -18.77 -7.60 -13.06
C GLU A 149 -18.12 -7.22 -11.73
N ALA A 150 -16.95 -7.79 -11.43
CA ALA A 150 -16.18 -7.43 -10.24
C ALA A 150 -15.81 -5.94 -10.23
N LEU A 151 -15.34 -5.40 -11.36
CA LEU A 151 -15.01 -3.99 -11.50
C LEU A 151 -16.25 -3.09 -11.36
N ASN A 152 -17.41 -3.50 -11.88
CA ASN A 152 -18.65 -2.75 -11.73
C ASN A 152 -19.10 -2.64 -10.25
N VAL A 153 -18.95 -3.72 -9.48
CA VAL A 153 -19.22 -3.70 -8.03
C VAL A 153 -18.26 -2.73 -7.32
N ILE A 154 -16.97 -2.77 -7.67
CA ILE A 154 -15.94 -1.87 -7.12
C ILE A 154 -16.25 -0.41 -7.45
N GLU A 155 -16.66 -0.09 -8.68
CA GLU A 155 -17.03 1.27 -9.08
C GLU A 155 -18.25 1.80 -8.33
N GLY A 156 -19.19 0.90 -7.99
CA GLY A 156 -20.37 1.21 -7.18
C GLY A 156 -20.02 1.68 -5.75
N ASN A 157 -18.88 1.27 -5.20
CA ASN A 157 -18.44 1.65 -3.86
C ASN A 157 -17.36 2.76 -3.91
N CYS A 158 -17.59 3.87 -3.21
CA CYS A 158 -16.70 5.04 -3.28
C CYS A 158 -15.27 4.78 -2.74
N GLN A 159 -15.15 3.96 -1.69
CA GLN A 159 -13.87 3.62 -1.05
C GLN A 159 -13.10 2.61 -1.89
N ALA A 160 -13.78 1.58 -2.39
CA ALA A 160 -13.16 0.59 -3.27
C ALA A 160 -12.67 1.24 -4.58
N ARG A 161 -13.47 2.14 -5.17
CA ARG A 161 -13.06 2.95 -6.32
C ARG A 161 -11.84 3.83 -6.04
N PHE A 162 -11.80 4.47 -4.88
CA PHE A 162 -10.65 5.26 -4.47
C PHE A 162 -9.38 4.39 -4.33
N ILE A 163 -9.49 3.26 -3.62
CA ILE A 163 -8.40 2.28 -3.48
C ILE A 163 -7.92 1.82 -4.85
N ARG A 164 -8.84 1.46 -5.77
CA ARG A 164 -8.53 1.09 -7.15
C ARG A 164 -7.69 2.16 -7.85
N LYS A 165 -8.14 3.42 -7.83
CA LYS A 165 -7.40 4.52 -8.47
C LYS A 165 -6.00 4.71 -7.88
N VAL A 166 -5.84 4.58 -6.56
CA VAL A 166 -4.51 4.63 -5.92
C VAL A 166 -3.64 3.50 -6.46
N ILE A 167 -4.15 2.27 -6.50
CA ILE A 167 -3.41 1.09 -6.98
C ILE A 167 -3.05 1.22 -8.47
N GLU A 168 -3.98 1.66 -9.31
CA GLU A 168 -3.73 1.88 -10.74
C GLU A 168 -2.61 2.93 -10.95
N THR A 169 -2.70 4.05 -10.24
CA THR A 169 -1.67 5.10 -10.28
C THR A 169 -0.33 4.60 -9.75
N MET A 170 -0.33 3.76 -8.70
CA MET A 170 0.89 3.13 -8.18
C MET A 170 1.49 2.14 -9.16
N ALA A 171 0.67 1.35 -9.85
CA ALA A 171 1.15 0.41 -10.86
C ALA A 171 1.85 1.14 -12.01
N ASP A 172 1.36 2.31 -12.40
CA ASP A 172 1.99 3.15 -13.41
C ASP A 172 3.35 3.71 -12.95
N HIS A 173 3.45 4.19 -11.71
CA HIS A 173 4.72 4.63 -11.12
C HIS A 173 5.71 3.46 -10.93
N TYR A 174 5.23 2.31 -10.46
CA TYR A 174 6.04 1.11 -10.27
C TYR A 174 6.59 0.59 -11.59
N PHE A 175 5.78 0.64 -12.64
CA PHE A 175 6.25 0.32 -13.98
C PHE A 175 7.33 1.28 -14.46
N PHE A 176 7.14 2.59 -14.30
CA PHE A 176 8.16 3.58 -14.65
C PHE A 176 9.48 3.28 -13.95
N TYR A 177 9.44 2.97 -12.65
CA TYR A 177 10.61 2.54 -11.91
C TYR A 177 11.25 1.27 -12.44
N ARG A 178 10.45 0.23 -12.67
CA ARG A 178 10.99 -1.06 -13.06
C ARG A 178 11.55 -1.08 -14.47
N MET A 179 10.99 -0.27 -15.37
CA MET A 179 11.44 -0.21 -16.77
C MET A 179 12.50 0.84 -17.04
N VAL A 180 12.54 1.93 -16.27
CA VAL A 180 13.45 3.05 -16.51
C VAL A 180 14.57 3.06 -15.49
N ILE A 181 14.21 3.07 -14.21
CA ILE A 181 15.16 3.27 -13.12
C ILE A 181 15.94 1.99 -12.81
N THR A 182 15.29 0.83 -12.75
CA THR A 182 16.00 -0.43 -12.44
C THR A 182 17.05 -0.79 -13.50
N PRO A 183 16.75 -0.81 -14.82
CA PRO A 183 17.75 -1.16 -15.83
C PRO A 183 18.90 -0.14 -15.84
N TYR A 184 18.59 1.11 -15.50
CA TYR A 184 19.59 2.14 -15.30
C TYR A 184 20.52 1.83 -14.11
N LEU A 185 19.96 1.55 -12.93
CA LEU A 185 20.77 1.29 -11.73
C LEU A 185 21.63 0.04 -11.88
N THR A 186 21.07 -0.99 -12.49
CA THR A 186 21.78 -2.25 -12.78
C THR A 186 22.88 -2.06 -13.83
N SER A 187 22.66 -1.25 -14.87
CA SER A 187 23.67 -0.97 -15.91
C SER A 187 24.78 -0.02 -15.45
N CYS A 188 24.49 0.92 -14.54
CA CYS A 188 25.47 1.89 -14.07
C CYS A 188 26.46 1.36 -13.02
N ARG A 189 26.42 0.06 -12.69
CA ARG A 189 27.27 -0.58 -11.67
C ARG A 189 27.30 0.21 -10.37
N PHE A 190 26.17 0.80 -9.96
CA PHE A 190 26.04 1.24 -8.58
C PHE A 190 26.15 0.00 -7.71
N ARG A 191 27.30 -0.19 -7.07
CA ARG A 191 27.47 -1.21 -6.04
C ARG A 191 26.76 -0.68 -4.80
N PHE A 192 25.44 -0.79 -4.79
CA PHE A 192 24.78 -0.93 -3.53
C PHE A 192 25.22 -2.28 -2.96
N ASP A 193 25.64 -2.29 -1.71
CA ASP A 193 25.55 -3.51 -0.92
C ASP A 193 24.06 -3.91 -0.83
N ASP A 194 23.79 -5.17 -0.47
CA ASP A 194 22.42 -5.68 -0.39
C ASP A 194 21.53 -4.79 0.49
N ASP A 195 22.11 -4.21 1.56
CA ASP A 195 21.47 -3.27 2.47
C ASP A 195 21.11 -1.93 1.82
N GLY A 196 22.00 -1.39 0.96
CA GLY A 196 21.77 -0.16 0.21
C GLY A 196 20.67 -0.29 -0.84
N TYR A 197 20.59 -1.44 -1.51
CA TYR A 197 19.54 -1.70 -2.50
C TYR A 197 18.17 -1.86 -1.83
N ALA A 198 18.10 -2.61 -0.73
CA ALA A 198 16.88 -2.75 0.06
C ALA A 198 16.38 -1.40 0.61
N SER A 199 17.31 -0.59 1.13
CA SER A 199 17.00 0.76 1.62
C SER A 199 16.48 1.68 0.50
N PHE A 200 17.07 1.60 -0.69
CA PHE A 200 16.63 2.38 -1.84
C PHE A 200 15.25 1.95 -2.35
N SER A 201 15.02 0.63 -2.49
CA SER A 201 13.71 0.09 -2.90
C SER A 201 12.60 0.55 -1.96
N GLY A 202 12.82 0.42 -0.64
CA GLY A 202 11.83 0.86 0.35
C GLY A 202 11.52 2.36 0.29
N CYS A 203 12.56 3.21 0.17
CA CYS A 203 12.37 4.66 0.02
C CYS A 203 11.61 5.02 -1.25
N PHE A 204 11.88 4.30 -2.34
CA PHE A 204 11.26 4.52 -3.63
C PHE A 204 9.79 4.08 -3.63
N GLU A 205 9.46 2.97 -2.97
CA GLU A 205 8.09 2.49 -2.77
C GLU A 205 7.24 3.47 -1.95
N ASP A 206 7.81 4.03 -0.88
CA ASP A 206 7.15 5.08 -0.09
C ASP A 206 6.89 6.33 -0.94
N LEU A 207 7.89 6.76 -1.74
CA LEU A 207 7.73 7.89 -2.65
C LEU A 207 6.63 7.63 -3.70
N MET A 208 6.60 6.44 -4.30
CA MET A 208 5.58 6.08 -5.26
C MET A 208 4.19 6.10 -4.65
N PHE A 209 4.04 5.50 -3.46
CA PHE A 209 2.78 5.53 -2.73
C PHE A 209 2.34 6.98 -2.50
N ASP A 210 3.20 7.82 -1.93
CA ASP A 210 2.86 9.22 -1.62
C ASP A 210 2.51 10.02 -2.88
N ALA A 211 3.24 9.83 -3.98
CA ALA A 211 2.98 10.50 -5.26
C ALA A 211 1.65 10.04 -5.87
N SER A 212 1.39 8.73 -5.89
CA SER A 212 0.13 8.17 -6.39
C SER A 212 -1.05 8.61 -5.56
N PHE A 213 -0.92 8.51 -4.24
CA PHE A 213 -1.95 8.89 -3.29
C PHE A 213 -2.32 10.37 -3.42
N TYR A 214 -1.32 11.25 -3.48
CA TYR A 214 -1.54 12.68 -3.69
C TYR A 214 -2.19 13.01 -5.02
N THR A 215 -1.77 12.34 -6.11
CA THR A 215 -2.38 12.50 -7.43
C THR A 215 -3.87 12.19 -7.37
N VAL A 216 -4.24 11.05 -6.77
CA VAL A 216 -5.64 10.68 -6.60
C VAL A 216 -6.38 11.66 -5.70
N LEU A 217 -5.81 12.09 -4.58
CA LEU A 217 -6.44 13.11 -3.74
C LEU A 217 -6.73 14.41 -4.51
N CYS A 218 -5.85 14.81 -5.42
CA CYS A 218 -6.06 16.00 -6.23
C CYS A 218 -7.23 15.83 -7.21
N GLU A 219 -7.39 14.66 -7.83
CA GLU A 219 -8.55 14.35 -8.67
C GLU A 219 -9.87 14.43 -7.90
N TYR A 220 -9.85 14.08 -6.61
CA TYR A 220 -11.01 14.14 -5.73
C TYR A 220 -11.17 15.51 -5.04
N GLY A 221 -10.36 16.52 -5.37
CA GLY A 221 -10.47 17.88 -4.84
C GLY A 221 -9.90 18.08 -3.43
N PHE A 222 -9.08 17.17 -2.93
CA PHE A 222 -8.46 17.23 -1.60
C PHE A 222 -7.07 17.90 -1.59
N CYS A 223 -6.73 18.72 -2.58
CA CYS A 223 -5.39 19.29 -2.79
C CYS A 223 -4.80 20.07 -1.59
N GLY A 224 -5.61 20.46 -0.60
CA GLY A 224 -5.20 21.23 0.58
C GLY A 224 -5.08 20.45 1.90
N SER A 225 -5.58 19.21 1.99
CA SER A 225 -5.63 18.46 3.25
C SER A 225 -4.44 17.52 3.47
N TYR A 226 -3.83 17.01 2.39
CA TYR A 226 -2.62 16.20 2.46
C TYR A 226 -1.39 17.10 2.33
N ARG A 227 -0.80 17.48 3.47
CA ARG A 227 0.53 18.11 3.47
C ARG A 227 1.55 17.04 3.09
N LEU A 228 1.87 16.95 1.79
CA LEU A 228 3.10 16.30 1.30
C LEU A 228 4.27 16.64 2.23
N ASP A 229 4.32 17.92 2.61
CA ASP A 229 5.40 18.60 3.28
C ASP A 229 5.81 18.02 4.65
N SER A 230 4.97 17.34 5.43
CA SER A 230 5.39 16.79 6.74
C SER A 230 5.96 15.37 6.67
N ARG A 231 5.45 14.50 5.79
CA ARG A 231 6.01 13.15 5.57
C ARG A 231 7.19 13.19 4.60
N ILE A 232 7.18 14.10 3.62
CA ILE A 232 8.31 14.36 2.73
C ILE A 232 9.47 15.08 3.43
N LYS A 233 9.21 15.98 4.40
CA LYS A 233 10.28 16.55 5.24
C LYS A 233 10.79 15.59 6.31
N ALA A 234 9.96 14.65 6.79
CA ALA A 234 10.40 13.57 7.68
C ALA A 234 11.13 12.45 6.91
N ALA A 235 10.86 12.30 5.62
CA ALA A 235 11.63 11.47 4.72
C ALA A 235 12.93 12.19 4.32
N GLY A 236 13.99 11.96 5.10
CA GLY A 236 15.36 12.13 4.61
C GLY A 236 15.58 11.48 3.23
N SER A 237 14.68 10.56 2.84
CA SER A 237 14.53 9.90 1.55
C SER A 237 14.30 10.83 0.35
N ILE A 238 13.66 12.00 0.43
CA ILE A 238 13.55 12.88 -0.77
C ILE A 238 14.80 13.72 -0.97
N GLY A 239 15.42 14.19 0.11
CA GLY A 239 16.79 14.72 0.04
C GLY A 239 17.75 13.66 -0.52
N LYS A 240 17.59 12.40 -0.09
CA LYS A 240 18.38 11.26 -0.57
C LYS A 240 18.05 10.88 -2.01
N ILE A 241 16.79 10.87 -2.43
CA ILE A 241 16.37 10.61 -3.82
C ILE A 241 16.83 11.76 -4.72
N ASN A 242 16.65 13.02 -4.34
CA ASN A 242 17.16 14.15 -5.10
C ASN A 242 18.71 14.16 -5.14
N SER A 243 19.38 13.79 -4.04
CA SER A 243 20.85 13.60 -4.02
C SER A 243 21.25 12.46 -4.94
N MET A 244 20.55 11.33 -4.91
CA MET A 244 20.82 10.18 -5.75
C MET A 244 20.55 10.48 -7.22
N LEU A 245 19.45 11.18 -7.55
CA LEU A 245 19.12 11.64 -8.90
C LEU A 245 20.13 12.69 -9.39
N LYS A 246 20.62 13.55 -8.49
CA LYS A 246 21.67 14.51 -8.78
C LYS A 246 23.03 13.82 -9.00
N GLU A 247 23.42 12.88 -8.15
CA GLU A 247 24.63 12.05 -8.30
C GLU A 247 24.55 11.21 -9.58
N LEU A 248 23.35 10.72 -9.92
CA LEU A 248 23.06 10.03 -11.18
C LEU A 248 23.38 10.92 -12.37
N ARG A 249 22.85 12.14 -12.32
CA ARG A 249 23.01 13.14 -13.36
C ARG A 249 24.47 13.57 -13.50
N GLU A 250 25.14 13.86 -12.39
CA GLU A 250 26.56 14.21 -12.35
C GLU A 250 27.43 13.08 -12.93
N TYR A 251 27.15 11.82 -12.57
CA TYR A 251 27.84 10.65 -13.12
C TYR A 251 27.66 10.49 -14.64
N LEU A 252 26.46 10.76 -15.15
CA LEU A 252 26.15 10.71 -16.59
C LEU A 252 26.87 11.81 -17.37
N ASP A 253 26.82 13.04 -16.84
CA ASP A 253 27.45 14.21 -17.44
C ASP A 253 28.99 14.04 -17.50
N ASP A 254 29.61 13.56 -16.41
CA ASP A 254 31.07 13.33 -16.33
C ASP A 254 31.56 12.30 -17.37
N ARG A 255 30.75 11.28 -17.64
CA ARG A 255 31.10 10.22 -18.61
C ARG A 255 30.62 10.52 -20.03
N LYS A 256 29.99 11.67 -20.26
CA LYS A 256 29.36 12.04 -21.54
C LYS A 256 28.42 10.94 -22.05
N ILE A 257 27.75 10.25 -21.13
CA ILE A 257 26.79 9.20 -21.47
C ILE A 257 25.49 9.90 -21.85
N GLU A 258 25.27 10.02 -23.16
CA GLU A 258 24.01 10.57 -23.68
C GLU A 258 22.90 9.53 -23.48
N VAL A 259 22.06 9.71 -22.45
CA VAL A 259 20.90 8.85 -22.21
C VAL A 259 19.81 9.21 -23.22
N LYS A 260 19.83 8.55 -24.38
CA LYS A 260 18.70 8.59 -25.31
C LYS A 260 17.64 7.59 -24.86
N LEU A 261 16.75 8.06 -23.98
CA LEU A 261 15.49 7.36 -23.75
C LEU A 261 14.60 7.54 -24.98
N ASP A 262 14.72 6.59 -25.91
CA ASP A 262 13.73 6.41 -26.95
C ASP A 262 12.48 5.82 -26.29
N PHE A 263 11.60 6.71 -25.81
CA PHE A 263 10.36 6.33 -25.12
C PHE A 263 9.47 5.42 -25.98
N GLN A 264 9.65 5.39 -27.30
CA GLN A 264 8.88 4.52 -28.17
C GLN A 264 9.51 3.12 -28.28
N LYS A 265 10.85 3.02 -28.32
CA LYS A 265 11.58 1.74 -28.24
C LYS A 265 11.58 1.11 -26.84
N CYS A 266 11.70 1.92 -25.78
CA CYS A 266 11.82 1.41 -24.41
C CYS A 266 10.48 0.92 -23.84
N PHE A 267 9.36 1.48 -24.30
CA PHE A 267 8.05 1.22 -23.69
C PHE A 267 7.04 0.57 -24.64
N GLY A 268 7.29 0.53 -25.95
CA GLY A 268 6.35 -0.05 -26.93
C GLY A 268 5.01 0.70 -27.05
N TYR A 269 4.81 1.81 -26.31
CA TYR A 269 3.65 2.69 -26.39
C TYR A 269 4.05 4.14 -26.07
N LYS A 270 3.10 5.07 -26.26
CA LYS A 270 3.28 6.51 -26.04
C LYS A 270 2.87 6.86 -24.59
N PRO A 271 3.81 7.25 -23.69
CA PRO A 271 3.46 7.54 -22.29
C PRO A 271 2.51 8.74 -22.19
N SER A 272 1.80 8.86 -21.06
CA SER A 272 0.92 10.02 -20.83
C SER A 272 1.74 11.31 -20.92
N LYS A 273 1.14 12.38 -21.47
CA LYS A 273 1.85 13.66 -21.65
C LYS A 273 2.44 14.18 -20.35
N GLN A 274 1.73 14.03 -19.24
CA GLN A 274 2.22 14.44 -17.91
C GLN A 274 3.45 13.66 -17.48
N LEU A 275 3.49 12.34 -17.69
CA LEU A 275 4.64 11.53 -17.31
C LEU A 275 5.87 11.86 -18.16
N VAL A 276 5.67 12.13 -19.47
CA VAL A 276 6.74 12.60 -20.36
C VAL A 276 7.24 13.98 -19.95
N GLU A 277 6.36 14.91 -19.59
CA GLU A 277 6.72 16.26 -19.15
C GLU A 277 7.49 16.24 -17.83
N ILE A 278 7.06 15.42 -16.86
CA ILE A 278 7.77 15.23 -15.58
C ILE A 278 9.13 14.58 -15.82
N ALA A 279 9.19 13.52 -16.64
CA ALA A 279 10.44 12.87 -16.98
C ALA A 279 11.42 13.84 -17.66
N LYS A 280 10.93 14.65 -18.60
CA LYS A 280 11.75 15.68 -19.26
C LYS A 280 12.20 16.75 -18.28
N LYS A 281 11.29 17.31 -17.48
CA LYS A 281 11.60 18.39 -16.56
C LYS A 281 12.60 17.98 -15.47
N GLU A 282 12.42 16.79 -14.90
CA GLU A 282 13.18 16.35 -13.73
C GLU A 282 14.45 15.54 -14.11
N PHE A 283 14.44 14.82 -15.24
CA PHE A 283 15.54 13.94 -15.63
C PHE A 283 16.28 14.39 -16.92
N PHE A 284 15.67 15.24 -17.75
CA PHE A 284 16.27 15.71 -19.01
C PHE A 284 16.02 17.21 -19.27
N PRO A 285 16.39 18.13 -18.34
CA PRO A 285 16.21 19.55 -18.58
C PRO A 285 17.22 20.02 -19.63
N GLY A 286 16.81 19.94 -20.90
CA GLY A 286 17.56 20.31 -22.10
C GLY A 286 16.61 20.49 -23.28
#